data_AF-A0A3T1DGK8-F1
#
_entry.id   AF-A0A3T1DGK8-F1
#
_cell.length_a   1.000
_cell.length_b   1.000
_cell.length_c   1.000
_cell.angle_alpha   90.00
_cell.angle_beta   90.00
_cell.angle_gamma   90.00
#
_symmetry.space_group_name_H-M   'P 1'
#
loop_
_entity.id
_entity.type
_entity.pdbx_description
1 polymer ?
#
loop_
_entity_poly.entity_id
_entity_poly.type
_entity_poly.pdbx_seq_one_letter_code
_entity_poly.pdbx_strand_id
1 'polypeptide(L)'
;MEVAPELVSKLNYGTSNQLETVAKRVKASKEIGVNIVREHPYYSRLPNCKIEEKIKEIDCKLTNQKYAALHSSMAKSKDCLKVCIQRTDESDASLQDANHVYSELLPILNKVCHVYSHPLILSDRCAQLIKKFHECWDSRHNHLKNFEMVDAEAMLAQGIKYLELAVKTGSEEADQAVSEVITEDTKKYLKNFEDKVAQLEKFTQDSIKDYGNHDVKLKDDLKTLDSVLNAEKSAHEDATSKHQNKSANLREKIKTNHEKQEELRRQLKILEDEERSLLDENDKENENHNTNTKNYQTKRDGLLLTKSNFMSLKNASEGCNDVMGKIQAASSDLANCCIKTKKNTNQLMMDTHRTAFERYREALVMLIVTYRVQIRDSKRNIDYLQEQLDHLKIDLEKAVQGALNVVVEQKRAEVTRYQRALVQQKSIIKASQDRVEKLEDDLAKCDKELDNRHGVKPEGVSDLYNKRVDSIETRWKSDGIGNDHIQKLSLLPDPELRGDTIRSLDPVSTS
;
A
#
# COMPACT_ATOMS: atom_id res chain seq x y z
N MET A 1 30.59 54.20 -34.09
CA MET A 1 30.26 55.64 -34.09
C MET A 1 29.13 55.85 -33.10
N GLU A 2 29.43 56.62 -32.06
CA GLU A 2 28.45 57.12 -31.09
C GLU A 2 27.39 57.92 -31.82
N VAL A 3 26.12 57.58 -31.62
CA VAL A 3 24.99 58.40 -32.07
C VAL A 3 24.64 59.35 -30.93
N ALA A 4 24.79 60.64 -31.23
CA ALA A 4 24.77 61.76 -30.29
C ALA A 4 23.46 61.87 -29.47
N PRO A 5 23.52 62.35 -28.21
CA PRO A 5 22.36 62.55 -27.33
C PRO A 5 21.35 63.62 -27.78
N GLU A 6 21.59 64.30 -28.91
CA GLU A 6 20.79 65.47 -29.34
C GLU A 6 19.48 65.10 -30.05
N LEU A 7 19.24 63.84 -30.39
CA LEU A 7 17.98 63.37 -30.99
C LEU A 7 16.88 63.07 -29.96
N VAL A 8 17.20 63.12 -28.66
CA VAL A 8 16.25 62.86 -27.57
C VAL A 8 15.49 64.13 -27.13
N SER A 9 15.94 65.32 -27.52
CA SER A 9 15.35 66.60 -27.06
C SER A 9 14.24 67.19 -27.96
N LYS A 10 13.99 66.65 -29.16
CA LYS A 10 13.05 67.25 -30.14
C LYS A 10 11.68 66.56 -30.25
N LEU A 11 11.42 65.48 -29.53
CA LEU A 11 10.10 64.86 -29.46
C LEU A 11 9.45 65.16 -28.11
N ASN A 12 8.81 66.32 -28.05
CA ASN A 12 8.01 66.75 -26.92
C ASN A 12 6.65 66.02 -26.95
N TYR A 13 6.65 64.72 -26.59
CA TYR A 13 5.43 63.95 -26.34
C TYR A 13 5.65 63.03 -25.13
N GLY A 14 4.87 63.27 -24.08
CA GLY A 14 4.42 62.33 -23.05
C GLY A 14 5.38 61.21 -22.60
N THR A 15 6.00 61.44 -21.44
CA THR A 15 6.56 60.41 -20.52
C THR A 15 7.66 59.50 -21.06
N SER A 16 8.82 60.12 -21.35
CA SER A 16 10.13 59.45 -21.50
C SER A 16 10.37 58.34 -20.47
N ASN A 17 9.93 58.50 -19.21
CA ASN A 17 10.13 57.48 -18.16
C ASN A 17 9.31 56.19 -18.35
N GLN A 18 8.12 56.24 -18.96
CA GLN A 18 7.32 55.03 -19.21
C GLN A 18 7.86 54.27 -20.43
N LEU A 19 8.23 55.00 -21.49
CA LEU A 19 8.85 54.43 -22.69
C LEU A 19 10.27 53.92 -22.45
N GLU A 20 11.05 54.53 -21.54
CA GLU A 20 12.38 54.03 -21.16
C GLU A 20 12.29 52.80 -20.25
N THR A 21 11.27 52.71 -19.39
CA THR A 21 10.98 51.50 -18.59
C THR A 21 10.48 50.36 -19.47
N VAL A 22 9.64 50.67 -20.47
CA VAL A 22 9.17 49.71 -21.48
C VAL A 22 10.30 49.33 -22.43
N ALA A 23 11.18 50.24 -22.84
CA ALA A 23 12.35 49.94 -23.65
C ALA A 23 13.38 49.12 -22.88
N LYS A 24 13.58 49.35 -21.58
CA LYS A 24 14.40 48.48 -20.70
C LYS A 24 13.77 47.09 -20.55
N ARG A 25 12.44 46.99 -20.41
CA ARG A 25 11.73 45.70 -20.39
C ARG A 25 11.75 45.00 -21.74
N VAL A 26 11.59 45.70 -22.86
CA VAL A 26 11.60 45.14 -24.23
C VAL A 26 13.02 44.78 -24.68
N LYS A 27 14.04 45.55 -24.27
CA LYS A 27 15.46 45.22 -24.51
C LYS A 27 15.88 44.01 -23.67
N ALA A 28 15.41 43.95 -22.41
CA ALA A 28 15.45 42.73 -21.61
C ALA A 28 14.68 41.61 -22.34
N SER A 29 13.44 41.80 -22.81
CA SER A 29 12.64 40.82 -23.58
C SER A 29 13.23 40.40 -24.93
N LYS A 30 14.14 41.17 -25.53
CA LYS A 30 14.85 40.81 -26.76
C LYS A 30 16.03 39.87 -26.48
N GLU A 31 16.75 40.10 -25.39
CA GLU A 31 17.79 39.19 -24.87
C GLU A 31 17.18 37.96 -24.19
N ILE A 32 16.04 38.15 -23.52
CA ILE A 32 15.25 37.14 -22.83
C ILE A 32 14.45 36.31 -23.85
N GLY A 33 13.82 36.89 -24.87
CA GLY A 33 12.94 36.18 -25.80
C GLY A 33 13.63 35.22 -26.77
N VAL A 34 14.94 35.38 -27.02
CA VAL A 34 15.73 34.46 -27.85
C VAL A 34 16.35 33.33 -27.03
N ASN A 35 16.71 33.60 -25.76
CA ASN A 35 17.29 32.58 -24.86
C ASN A 35 16.26 31.84 -23.99
N ILE A 36 15.13 32.46 -23.61
CA ILE A 36 14.07 31.82 -22.81
C ILE A 36 13.47 30.62 -23.55
N VAL A 37 13.23 30.70 -24.86
CA VAL A 37 12.54 29.60 -25.56
C VAL A 37 13.38 28.31 -25.59
N ARG A 38 14.71 28.38 -25.50
CA ARG A 38 15.59 27.20 -25.52
C ARG A 38 16.05 26.74 -24.13
N GLU A 39 16.05 27.60 -23.12
CA GLU A 39 16.56 27.28 -21.78
C GLU A 39 15.47 27.24 -20.68
N HIS A 40 14.22 27.60 -20.97
CA HIS A 40 13.16 27.46 -19.97
C HIS A 40 12.87 25.98 -19.69
N PRO A 41 12.80 25.54 -18.42
CA PRO A 41 12.52 24.14 -18.05
C PRO A 41 11.20 23.59 -18.63
N TYR A 42 10.32 24.44 -19.15
CA TYR A 42 9.06 24.06 -19.80
C TYR A 42 9.22 23.56 -21.24
N TYR A 43 10.37 23.82 -21.89
CA TYR A 43 10.74 23.28 -23.22
C TYR A 43 11.79 22.16 -23.15
N SER A 44 12.18 21.75 -21.95
CA SER A 44 12.92 20.51 -21.71
C SER A 44 12.02 19.34 -22.12
N ARG A 45 11.97 19.06 -23.43
CA ARG A 45 11.22 17.95 -24.00
C ARG A 45 11.83 16.67 -23.46
N LEU A 46 11.19 16.10 -22.45
CA LEU A 46 11.31 14.68 -22.23
C LEU A 46 10.61 14.00 -23.41
N PRO A 47 11.32 13.18 -24.20
CA PRO A 47 10.69 12.52 -25.32
C PRO A 47 9.55 11.63 -24.81
N ASN A 48 8.40 11.68 -25.49
CA ASN A 48 7.18 10.92 -25.16
C ASN A 48 7.48 9.43 -24.87
N CYS A 49 8.54 8.88 -25.46
CA CYS A 49 9.01 7.52 -25.26
C CYS A 49 9.21 7.11 -23.79
N LYS A 50 9.62 8.02 -22.88
CA LYS A 50 9.80 7.64 -21.45
C LYS A 50 8.47 7.47 -20.72
N ILE A 51 7.43 8.21 -21.08
CA ILE A 51 6.07 8.00 -20.54
C ILE A 51 5.42 6.79 -21.21
N GLU A 52 5.68 6.55 -22.49
CA GLU A 52 5.26 5.31 -23.16
C GLU A 52 5.85 4.05 -22.52
N GLU A 53 7.11 4.10 -22.04
CA GLU A 53 7.70 3.03 -21.24
C GLU A 53 6.92 2.79 -19.94
N LYS A 54 6.47 3.85 -19.25
CA LYS A 54 5.63 3.73 -18.05
C LYS A 54 4.26 3.12 -18.37
N ILE A 55 3.66 3.51 -19.49
CA ILE A 55 2.40 2.93 -19.99
C ILE A 55 2.57 1.43 -20.26
N LYS A 56 3.66 1.03 -20.94
CA LYS A 56 3.98 -0.39 -21.18
C LYS A 56 4.19 -1.16 -19.87
N GLU A 57 4.87 -0.56 -18.89
CA GLU A 57 5.07 -1.16 -17.58
C GLU A 57 3.72 -1.38 -16.85
N ILE A 58 2.79 -0.42 -16.92
CA ILE A 58 1.44 -0.57 -16.38
C ILE A 58 0.65 -1.65 -17.14
N ASP A 59 0.78 -1.71 -18.46
CA ASP A 59 0.08 -2.70 -19.29
C ASP A 59 0.49 -4.13 -18.97
N CYS A 60 1.79 -4.39 -18.80
CA CYS A 60 2.28 -5.69 -18.35
C CYS A 60 1.67 -6.10 -16.99
N LYS A 61 1.42 -5.14 -16.10
CA LYS A 61 0.83 -5.40 -14.77
C LYS A 61 -0.68 -5.60 -14.81
N LEU A 62 -1.39 -4.93 -15.72
CA LEU A 62 -2.82 -5.13 -15.94
C LEU A 62 -3.15 -6.56 -16.40
N THR A 63 -2.23 -7.23 -17.09
CA THR A 63 -2.40 -8.64 -17.48
C THR A 63 -2.07 -9.64 -16.37
N ASN A 64 -1.49 -9.20 -15.25
CA ASN A 64 -1.03 -10.07 -14.18
C ASN A 64 -2.04 -10.10 -13.02
N GLN A 65 -2.55 -11.29 -12.68
CA GLN A 65 -3.52 -11.48 -11.60
C GLN A 65 -3.01 -11.04 -10.21
N LYS A 66 -1.69 -10.99 -9.99
CA LYS A 66 -1.12 -10.45 -8.74
C LYS A 66 -1.52 -9.00 -8.46
N TYR A 67 -1.94 -8.26 -9.50
CA TYR A 67 -2.34 -6.86 -9.40
C TYR A 67 -3.86 -6.67 -9.52
N ALA A 68 -4.67 -7.73 -9.44
CA ALA A 68 -6.12 -7.66 -9.70
C ALA A 68 -6.83 -6.57 -8.88
N ALA A 69 -6.48 -6.43 -7.60
CA ALA A 69 -7.04 -5.40 -6.71
C ALA A 69 -6.73 -3.95 -7.16
N LEU A 70 -5.69 -3.76 -7.97
CA LEU A 70 -5.22 -2.47 -8.47
C LEU A 70 -5.58 -2.23 -9.95
N HIS A 71 -6.10 -3.22 -10.66
CA HIS A 71 -6.34 -3.15 -12.11
C HIS A 71 -7.20 -1.95 -12.51
N SER A 72 -8.29 -1.68 -11.79
CA SER A 72 -9.15 -0.53 -12.08
C SER A 72 -8.40 0.81 -12.00
N SER A 73 -7.60 1.02 -10.95
CA SER A 73 -6.88 2.28 -10.75
C SER A 73 -5.68 2.40 -11.68
N MET A 74 -5.01 1.29 -11.99
CA MET A 74 -3.94 1.24 -12.99
C MET A 74 -4.47 1.53 -14.40
N ALA A 75 -5.64 1.01 -14.76
CA ALA A 75 -6.27 1.30 -16.06
C ALA A 75 -6.59 2.80 -16.19
N LYS A 76 -7.19 3.40 -15.17
CA LYS A 76 -7.44 4.86 -15.13
C LYS A 76 -6.14 5.68 -15.25
N SER A 77 -5.10 5.28 -14.53
CA SER A 77 -3.80 5.93 -14.56
C SER A 77 -3.13 5.82 -15.94
N LYS A 78 -3.20 4.64 -16.58
CA LYS A 78 -2.76 4.42 -17.96
C LYS A 78 -3.49 5.32 -18.95
N ASP A 79 -4.81 5.36 -18.88
CA ASP A 79 -5.62 6.17 -19.80
C ASP A 79 -5.35 7.66 -19.60
N CYS A 80 -5.14 8.09 -18.36
CA CYS A 80 -4.68 9.44 -18.03
C CYS A 80 -3.33 9.75 -18.70
N LEU A 81 -2.34 8.86 -18.60
CA LEU A 81 -1.02 9.06 -19.22
C LEU A 81 -1.11 9.18 -20.75
N LYS A 82 -1.97 8.39 -21.40
CA LYS A 82 -2.23 8.52 -22.85
C LYS A 82 -2.80 9.87 -23.22
N VAL A 83 -3.79 10.35 -22.45
CA VAL A 83 -4.39 11.68 -22.65
C VAL A 83 -3.35 12.80 -22.40
N CYS A 84 -2.44 12.63 -21.44
CA CYS A 84 -1.36 13.58 -21.21
C CYS A 84 -0.37 13.65 -22.38
N ILE A 85 0.00 12.52 -23.00
CA ILE A 85 0.83 12.51 -24.21
C ILE A 85 0.14 13.29 -25.33
N GLN A 86 -1.14 12.99 -25.59
CA GLN A 86 -1.90 13.69 -26.62
C GLN A 86 -1.95 15.21 -26.35
N ARG A 87 -2.15 15.60 -25.09
CA ARG A 87 -2.20 17.02 -24.72
C ARG A 87 -0.85 17.73 -24.90
N THR A 88 0.25 17.06 -24.56
CA THR A 88 1.59 17.55 -24.82
C THR A 88 1.85 17.78 -26.31
N ASP A 89 1.40 16.88 -27.18
CA ASP A 89 1.55 17.04 -28.63
C ASP A 89 0.73 18.23 -29.16
N GLU A 90 -0.42 18.54 -28.55
CA GLU A 90 -1.27 19.68 -28.92
C GLU A 90 -0.77 21.04 -28.42
N SER A 91 -0.09 21.07 -27.26
CA SER A 91 0.26 22.33 -26.57
C SER A 91 1.76 22.56 -26.38
N ASP A 92 2.62 21.70 -26.90
CA ASP A 92 4.08 21.72 -26.67
C ASP A 92 4.48 21.69 -25.18
N ALA A 93 3.64 21.09 -24.32
CA ALA A 93 3.84 21.07 -22.87
C ALA A 93 4.84 19.98 -22.41
N SER A 94 5.70 20.28 -21.44
CA SER A 94 6.66 19.30 -20.89
C SER A 94 5.98 18.21 -20.04
N LEU A 95 6.48 16.98 -20.16
CA LEU A 95 6.08 15.81 -19.36
C LEU A 95 7.09 15.48 -18.25
N GLN A 96 7.99 16.41 -17.90
CA GLN A 96 9.07 16.12 -16.96
C GLN A 96 8.60 15.81 -15.55
N ASP A 97 7.72 16.64 -15.00
CA ASP A 97 7.17 16.46 -13.65
C ASP A 97 6.23 15.25 -13.59
N ALA A 98 5.46 15.04 -14.67
CA ALA A 98 4.67 13.84 -14.89
C ALA A 98 5.51 12.55 -14.79
N ASN A 99 6.65 12.52 -15.50
CA ASN A 99 7.57 11.40 -15.49
C ASN A 99 8.23 11.21 -14.12
N HIS A 100 8.53 12.29 -13.38
CA HIS A 100 9.07 12.20 -12.03
C HIS A 100 8.07 11.53 -11.08
N VAL A 101 6.81 11.98 -11.06
CA VAL A 101 5.74 11.40 -10.23
C VAL A 101 5.61 9.90 -10.47
N TYR A 102 5.50 9.47 -11.73
CA TYR A 102 5.35 8.06 -12.06
C TYR A 102 6.62 7.22 -11.86
N SER A 103 7.80 7.81 -12.00
CA SER A 103 9.07 7.13 -11.72
C SER A 103 9.25 6.83 -10.23
N GLU A 104 8.70 7.67 -9.34
CA GLU A 104 8.65 7.39 -7.90
C GLU A 104 7.49 6.45 -7.53
N LEU A 105 6.33 6.56 -8.20
CA LEU A 105 5.14 5.77 -7.88
C LEU A 105 5.24 4.30 -8.32
N LEU A 106 5.81 4.01 -9.50
CA LEU A 106 5.89 2.66 -10.07
C LEU A 106 6.71 1.66 -9.23
N PRO A 107 7.90 2.02 -8.70
CA PRO A 107 8.63 1.19 -7.76
C PRO A 107 7.82 0.85 -6.50
N ILE A 108 6.99 1.79 -6.05
CA ILE A 108 6.15 1.56 -4.87
C ILE A 108 5.02 0.57 -5.20
N LEU A 109 4.40 0.72 -6.38
CA LEU A 109 3.41 -0.22 -6.88
C LEU A 109 3.98 -1.65 -6.99
N ASN A 110 5.25 -1.78 -7.38
CA ASN A 110 5.95 -3.08 -7.38
C ASN A 110 6.14 -3.64 -5.97
N LYS A 111 6.50 -2.81 -4.99
CA LYS A 111 6.70 -3.24 -3.59
C LYS A 111 5.40 -3.65 -2.89
N VAL A 112 4.31 -2.90 -3.11
CA VAL A 112 2.99 -3.24 -2.55
C VAL A 112 2.53 -4.61 -3.05
N CYS A 113 2.84 -4.95 -4.30
CA CYS A 113 2.40 -6.21 -4.92
C CYS A 113 3.36 -7.39 -4.70
N HIS A 114 4.61 -7.14 -4.32
CA HIS A 114 5.53 -8.24 -3.98
C HIS A 114 5.02 -9.04 -2.76
N VAL A 115 4.34 -8.36 -1.84
CA VAL A 115 3.70 -8.98 -0.66
C VAL A 115 2.53 -9.90 -1.04
N TYR A 116 1.77 -9.56 -2.09
CA TYR A 116 0.66 -10.37 -2.57
C TYR A 116 1.06 -11.72 -3.17
N SER A 117 2.35 -11.90 -3.47
CA SER A 117 2.78 -13.07 -4.22
C SER A 117 2.78 -14.37 -3.41
N HIS A 118 2.74 -14.30 -2.08
CA HIS A 118 2.77 -15.47 -1.19
C HIS A 118 1.91 -15.21 0.05
N PRO A 119 0.57 -15.24 -0.05
CA PRO A 119 -0.27 -15.17 1.14
C PRO A 119 -0.01 -16.40 2.02
N LEU A 120 0.16 -16.19 3.33
CA LEU A 120 0.12 -17.29 4.29
C LEU A 120 -1.23 -18.00 4.17
N ILE A 121 -1.23 -19.26 3.77
CA ILE A 121 -2.43 -20.09 3.77
C ILE A 121 -2.19 -21.17 4.81
N LEU A 122 -2.94 -21.09 5.92
CA LEU A 122 -2.92 -22.14 6.94
C LEU A 122 -3.52 -23.41 6.37
N SER A 123 -2.96 -24.55 6.73
CA SER A 123 -3.57 -25.82 6.40
C SER A 123 -4.73 -26.09 7.35
N ASP A 124 -5.73 -26.87 6.93
CA ASP A 124 -6.78 -27.34 7.83
C ASP A 124 -6.35 -28.55 8.67
N ARG A 125 -5.08 -28.95 8.60
CA ARG A 125 -4.58 -30.18 9.19
C ARG A 125 -4.66 -30.17 10.71
N CYS A 126 -4.30 -29.06 11.37
CA CYS A 126 -4.40 -28.96 12.84
C CYS A 126 -5.85 -29.16 13.30
N ALA A 127 -6.80 -28.44 12.68
CA ALA A 127 -8.24 -28.57 13.00
C ALA A 127 -8.79 -29.99 12.71
N GLN A 128 -8.36 -30.62 11.62
CA GLN A 128 -8.74 -32.00 11.31
C GLN A 128 -8.21 -33.00 12.34
N LEU A 129 -7.01 -32.79 12.88
CA LEU A 129 -6.44 -33.64 13.92
C LEU A 129 -7.16 -33.47 15.26
N ILE A 130 -7.51 -32.24 15.63
CA ILE A 130 -8.37 -31.96 16.79
C ILE A 130 -9.74 -32.66 16.64
N LYS A 131 -10.34 -32.60 15.45
CA LYS A 131 -11.60 -33.32 15.16
C LYS A 131 -11.44 -34.83 15.32
N LYS A 132 -10.37 -35.43 14.81
CA LYS A 132 -10.08 -36.87 14.98
C LYS A 132 -9.89 -37.25 16.45
N PHE A 133 -9.30 -36.36 17.26
CA PHE A 133 -9.25 -36.57 18.70
C PHE A 133 -10.65 -36.65 19.32
N HIS A 134 -11.57 -35.76 18.94
CA HIS A 134 -12.95 -35.82 19.41
C HIS A 134 -13.66 -37.12 19.02
N GLU A 135 -13.45 -37.60 17.79
CA GLU A 135 -13.98 -38.89 17.32
C GLU A 135 -13.44 -40.06 18.17
N CYS A 136 -12.13 -40.10 18.44
CA CYS A 136 -11.54 -41.09 19.35
C CYS A 136 -12.10 -40.97 20.77
N TRP A 137 -12.36 -39.74 21.24
CA TRP A 137 -12.91 -39.49 22.56
C TRP A 137 -14.34 -40.02 22.71
N ASP A 138 -15.19 -39.79 21.72
CA ASP A 138 -16.55 -40.32 21.69
C ASP A 138 -16.54 -41.85 21.56
N SER A 139 -15.67 -42.42 20.74
CA SER A 139 -15.50 -43.87 20.64
C SER A 139 -15.04 -44.47 21.97
N ARG A 140 -14.05 -43.86 22.63
CA ARG A 140 -13.61 -44.26 23.97
C ARG A 140 -14.79 -44.30 24.94
N HIS A 141 -15.63 -43.26 24.95
CA HIS A 141 -16.78 -43.20 25.84
C HIS A 141 -17.78 -44.35 25.58
N ASN A 142 -18.04 -44.69 24.31
CA ASN A 142 -18.88 -45.84 23.97
C ASN A 142 -18.29 -47.17 24.43
N HIS A 143 -16.98 -47.37 24.26
CA HIS A 143 -16.31 -48.57 24.77
C HIS A 143 -16.38 -48.66 26.30
N LEU A 144 -16.21 -47.54 27.02
CA LEU A 144 -16.39 -47.49 28.48
C LEU A 144 -17.81 -47.89 28.90
N LYS A 145 -18.83 -47.46 28.15
CA LYS A 145 -20.23 -47.85 28.38
C LYS A 145 -20.48 -49.34 28.16
N ASN A 146 -19.78 -49.94 27.21
CA ASN A 146 -19.89 -51.37 26.86
C ASN A 146 -18.93 -52.27 27.65
N PHE A 147 -18.21 -51.75 28.65
CA PHE A 147 -17.20 -52.49 29.42
C PHE A 147 -15.99 -52.98 28.57
N GLU A 148 -15.77 -52.38 27.40
CA GLU A 148 -14.69 -52.69 26.45
C GLU A 148 -13.41 -51.90 26.77
N MET A 149 -12.83 -52.18 27.93
CA MET A 149 -11.76 -51.34 28.50
C MET A 149 -10.45 -51.33 27.68
N VAL A 150 -10.13 -52.40 26.93
CA VAL A 150 -8.92 -52.43 26.06
C VAL A 150 -9.10 -51.43 24.91
N ASP A 151 -10.26 -51.44 24.28
CA ASP A 151 -10.58 -50.57 23.16
C ASP A 151 -10.73 -49.11 23.63
N ALA A 152 -11.27 -48.88 24.82
CA ALA A 152 -11.31 -47.56 25.44
C ALA A 152 -9.89 -46.98 25.68
N GLU A 153 -8.95 -47.78 26.18
CA GLU A 153 -7.55 -47.37 26.36
C GLU A 153 -6.82 -47.18 25.03
N ALA A 154 -7.08 -48.04 24.04
CA ALA A 154 -6.54 -47.90 22.68
C ALA A 154 -7.02 -46.59 22.02
N MET A 155 -8.30 -46.26 22.16
CA MET A 155 -8.86 -45.00 21.65
C MET A 155 -8.29 -43.77 22.37
N LEU A 156 -8.03 -43.84 23.68
CA LEU A 156 -7.34 -42.77 24.41
C LEU A 156 -5.92 -42.56 23.86
N ALA A 157 -5.15 -43.64 23.71
CA ALA A 157 -3.78 -43.58 23.20
C ALA A 157 -3.73 -43.05 21.76
N GLN A 158 -4.68 -43.46 20.91
CA GLN A 158 -4.82 -42.96 19.55
C GLN A 158 -5.21 -41.46 19.53
N GLY A 159 -6.14 -41.06 20.38
CA GLY A 159 -6.54 -39.66 20.54
C GLY A 159 -5.36 -38.77 20.97
N ILE A 160 -4.57 -39.21 21.95
CA ILE A 160 -3.36 -38.50 22.40
C ILE A 160 -2.38 -38.32 21.23
N LYS A 161 -2.15 -39.36 20.41
CA LYS A 161 -1.29 -39.23 19.21
C LYS A 161 -1.81 -38.20 18.21
N TYR A 162 -3.12 -38.09 18.01
CA TYR A 162 -3.69 -37.04 17.16
C TYR A 162 -3.46 -35.65 17.73
N LEU A 163 -3.61 -35.47 19.05
CA LEU A 163 -3.31 -34.19 19.69
C LEU A 163 -1.82 -33.83 19.66
N GLU A 164 -0.92 -34.79 19.89
CA GLU A 164 0.53 -34.57 19.74
C GLU A 164 0.90 -34.12 18.32
N LEU A 165 0.28 -34.73 17.31
CA LEU A 165 0.46 -34.33 15.91
C LEU A 165 -0.16 -32.95 15.63
N ALA A 166 -1.32 -32.64 16.24
CA ALA A 166 -1.96 -31.33 16.13
C ALA A 166 -1.09 -30.23 16.73
N VAL A 167 -0.50 -30.44 17.91
CA VAL A 167 0.46 -29.52 18.54
C VAL A 167 1.66 -29.29 17.64
N LYS A 168 2.23 -30.37 17.07
CA LYS A 168 3.36 -30.24 16.14
C LYS A 168 3.00 -29.41 14.90
N THR A 169 1.88 -29.73 14.24
CA THR A 169 1.41 -28.99 13.06
C THR A 169 1.07 -27.54 13.40
N GLY A 170 0.42 -27.28 14.54
CA GLY A 170 0.09 -25.94 14.99
C GLY A 170 1.34 -25.10 15.28
N SER A 171 2.39 -25.71 15.87
CA SER A 171 3.67 -25.04 16.08
C SER A 171 4.34 -24.67 14.75
N GLU A 172 4.37 -25.59 13.78
CA GLU A 172 4.95 -25.34 12.44
C GLU A 172 4.21 -24.19 11.72
N GLU A 173 2.87 -24.18 11.79
CA GLU A 173 2.05 -23.10 11.23
C GLU A 173 2.26 -21.75 11.95
N ALA A 174 2.38 -21.78 13.28
CA ALA A 174 2.66 -20.58 14.08
C ALA A 174 4.06 -20.01 13.77
N ASP A 175 5.08 -20.88 13.65
CA ASP A 175 6.44 -20.47 13.31
C ASP A 175 6.52 -19.88 11.90
N GLN A 176 5.81 -20.46 10.93
CA GLN A 176 5.70 -19.91 9.58
C GLN A 176 5.02 -18.53 9.62
N ALA A 177 3.93 -18.38 10.38
CA ALA A 177 3.25 -17.11 10.56
C ALA A 177 4.16 -16.04 11.17
N VAL A 178 4.97 -16.39 12.16
CA VAL A 178 5.95 -15.48 12.77
C VAL A 178 7.01 -15.06 11.75
N SER A 179 7.55 -15.98 10.96
CA SER A 179 8.56 -15.67 9.94
C SER A 179 8.05 -14.66 8.90
N GLU A 180 6.83 -14.85 8.42
CA GLU A 180 6.20 -13.95 7.44
C GLU A 180 5.83 -12.59 8.05
N VAL A 181 5.36 -12.56 9.32
CA VAL A 181 5.05 -11.30 10.01
C VAL A 181 6.30 -10.52 10.44
N ILE A 182 7.41 -11.18 10.82
CA ILE A 182 8.66 -10.52 11.23
C ILE A 182 9.42 -9.96 10.02
N THR A 183 9.40 -10.64 8.89
CA THR A 183 10.04 -10.15 7.65
C THR A 183 9.34 -8.91 7.11
N GLU A 184 8.05 -8.76 7.38
CA GLU A 184 7.32 -7.53 7.09
C GLU A 184 7.18 -6.62 8.32
N ASP A 185 8.15 -5.71 8.52
CA ASP A 185 8.00 -4.54 9.40
C ASP A 185 7.00 -3.53 8.77
N THR A 186 5.78 -4.03 8.54
CA THR A 186 4.68 -3.51 7.72
C THR A 186 4.28 -2.11 8.14
N LYS A 187 4.33 -1.81 9.43
CA LYS A 187 4.03 -0.47 9.96
C LYS A 187 5.09 0.54 9.53
N LYS A 188 6.37 0.17 9.54
CA LYS A 188 7.47 1.04 9.09
C LYS A 188 7.43 1.21 7.57
N TYR A 189 7.15 0.15 6.82
CA TYR A 189 7.00 0.22 5.37
C TYR A 189 5.78 1.03 4.92
N LEU A 190 4.63 0.81 5.56
CA LEU A 190 3.40 1.55 5.27
C LEU A 190 3.58 3.04 5.60
N LYS A 191 4.21 3.36 6.74
CA LYS A 191 4.50 4.74 7.10
C LYS A 191 5.48 5.41 6.12
N ASN A 192 6.59 4.74 5.78
CA ASN A 192 7.53 5.24 4.77
C ASN A 192 6.86 5.44 3.40
N PHE A 193 5.84 4.64 3.08
CA PHE A 193 5.04 4.81 1.88
C PHE A 193 4.07 5.99 1.97
N GLU A 194 3.30 6.09 3.06
CA GLU A 194 2.41 7.22 3.33
C GLU A 194 3.18 8.56 3.30
N ASP A 195 4.39 8.59 3.88
CA ASP A 195 5.29 9.75 3.84
C ASP A 195 5.73 10.09 2.40
N LYS A 196 6.05 9.09 1.57
CA LYS A 196 6.40 9.30 0.16
C LYS A 196 5.22 9.78 -0.68
N VAL A 197 4.02 9.27 -0.44
CA VAL A 197 2.80 9.75 -1.11
C VAL A 197 2.56 11.21 -0.75
N ALA A 198 2.67 11.57 0.52
CA ALA A 198 2.52 12.97 0.96
C ALA A 198 3.57 13.90 0.32
N GLN A 199 4.81 13.44 0.14
CA GLN A 199 5.85 14.18 -0.57
C GLN A 199 5.50 14.40 -2.05
N LEU A 200 5.00 13.36 -2.73
CA LEU A 200 4.56 13.45 -4.13
C LEU A 200 3.34 14.35 -4.29
N GLU A 201 2.37 14.27 -3.39
CA GLU A 201 1.20 15.15 -3.38
C GLU A 201 1.61 16.61 -3.23
N LYS A 202 2.52 16.90 -2.29
CA LYS A 202 3.07 18.25 -2.12
C LYS A 202 3.80 18.72 -3.39
N PHE A 203 4.65 17.88 -3.98
CA PHE A 203 5.34 18.20 -5.24
C PHE A 203 4.36 18.53 -6.36
N THR A 204 3.28 17.76 -6.53
CA THR A 204 2.26 18.03 -7.55
C THR A 204 1.51 19.34 -7.29
N GLN A 205 1.18 19.66 -6.03
CA GLN A 205 0.53 20.93 -5.67
C GLN A 205 1.43 22.13 -5.94
N ASP A 206 2.72 22.04 -5.55
CA ASP A 206 3.69 23.10 -5.78
C ASP A 206 3.89 23.33 -7.29
N SER A 207 3.97 22.25 -8.09
CA SER A 207 4.09 22.32 -9.55
C SER A 207 2.87 23.00 -10.19
N ILE A 208 1.65 22.58 -9.83
CA ILE A 208 0.40 23.19 -10.32
C ILE A 208 0.35 24.68 -10.00
N LYS A 209 0.76 25.06 -8.79
CA LYS A 209 0.79 26.46 -8.34
C LYS A 209 1.79 27.27 -9.15
N ASP A 210 2.97 26.73 -9.41
CA ASP A 210 4.00 27.40 -10.22
C ASP A 210 3.54 27.59 -11.66
N TYR A 211 2.98 26.56 -12.30
CA TYR A 211 2.38 26.67 -13.65
C TYR A 211 1.24 27.71 -13.69
N GLY A 212 0.38 27.74 -12.67
CA GLY A 212 -0.70 28.72 -12.56
C GLY A 212 -0.20 30.16 -12.42
N ASN A 213 0.83 30.39 -11.59
CA ASN A 213 1.43 31.72 -11.42
C ASN A 213 2.07 32.24 -12.71
N HIS A 214 2.68 31.34 -13.49
CA HIS A 214 3.27 31.69 -14.79
C HIS A 214 2.23 32.04 -15.84
N ASP A 215 1.12 31.31 -15.92
CA ASP A 215 0.02 31.63 -16.83
C ASP A 215 -0.56 33.03 -16.54
N VAL A 216 -0.76 33.37 -15.26
CA VAL A 216 -1.23 34.72 -14.86
C VAL A 216 -0.27 35.80 -15.34
N LYS A 217 1.05 35.62 -15.13
CA LYS A 217 2.06 36.58 -15.60
C LYS A 217 2.07 36.72 -17.12
N LEU A 218 2.00 35.61 -17.86
CA LEU A 218 1.97 35.62 -19.33
C LEU A 218 0.71 36.31 -19.87
N LYS A 219 -0.45 36.15 -19.21
CA LYS A 219 -1.68 36.87 -19.55
C LYS A 219 -1.52 38.38 -19.40
N ASP A 220 -0.84 38.85 -18.36
CA ASP A 220 -0.59 40.27 -18.14
C ASP A 220 0.47 40.84 -19.11
N ASP A 221 1.50 40.07 -19.43
CA ASP A 221 2.50 40.44 -20.44
C ASP A 221 1.87 40.55 -21.83
N LEU A 222 0.98 39.62 -22.21
CA LEU A 222 0.24 39.67 -23.48
C LEU A 222 -0.66 40.90 -23.58
N LYS A 223 -1.39 41.25 -22.52
CA LYS A 223 -2.19 42.49 -22.46
C LYS A 223 -1.32 43.73 -22.65
N THR A 224 -0.14 43.74 -22.05
CA THR A 224 0.82 44.85 -22.17
C THR A 224 1.38 44.94 -23.59
N LEU A 225 1.66 43.81 -24.24
CA LEU A 225 2.12 43.78 -25.62
C LEU A 225 1.05 44.29 -26.59
N ASP A 226 -0.21 43.95 -26.35
CA ASP A 226 -1.35 44.47 -27.13
C ASP A 226 -1.51 45.99 -26.98
N SER A 227 -1.34 46.53 -25.78
CA SER A 227 -1.39 47.98 -25.57
C SER A 227 -0.24 48.71 -26.29
N VAL A 228 0.97 48.13 -26.28
CA VAL A 228 2.13 48.67 -26.99
C VAL A 228 1.95 48.60 -28.51
N LEU A 229 1.45 47.49 -29.05
CA LEU A 229 1.15 47.33 -30.47
C LEU A 229 0.12 48.37 -30.95
N ASN A 230 -0.91 48.63 -30.14
CA ASN A 230 -1.92 49.65 -30.45
C ASN A 230 -1.33 51.07 -30.39
N ALA A 231 -0.49 51.37 -29.39
CA ALA A 231 0.17 52.66 -29.27
C ALA A 231 1.12 52.94 -30.44
N GLU A 232 1.91 51.96 -30.87
CA GLU A 232 2.80 52.08 -32.05
C GLU A 232 2.01 52.28 -33.34
N LYS A 233 0.87 51.59 -33.51
CA LYS A 233 -0.02 51.80 -34.65
C LYS A 233 -0.55 53.24 -34.69
N SER A 234 -1.07 53.73 -33.55
CA SER A 234 -1.57 55.12 -33.45
C SER A 234 -0.46 56.14 -33.72
N ALA A 235 0.74 55.92 -33.19
CA ALA A 235 1.88 56.82 -33.41
C ALA A 235 2.31 56.87 -34.88
N HIS A 236 2.27 55.73 -35.59
CA HIS A 236 2.54 55.67 -37.02
C HIS A 236 1.43 56.35 -37.84
N GLU A 237 0.17 56.15 -37.49
CA GLU A 237 -0.98 56.81 -38.14
C GLU A 237 -0.88 58.34 -38.00
N ASP A 238 -0.55 58.84 -36.82
CA ASP A 238 -0.33 60.26 -36.56
C ASP A 238 0.87 60.81 -37.36
N ALA A 239 1.99 60.08 -37.39
CA ALA A 239 3.17 60.47 -38.16
C ALA A 239 2.89 60.48 -39.68
N THR A 240 2.10 59.52 -40.17
CA THR A 240 1.67 59.44 -41.56
C THR A 240 0.75 60.60 -41.92
N SER A 241 -0.20 60.94 -41.05
CA SER A 241 -1.09 62.09 -41.24
C SER A 241 -0.32 63.41 -41.28
N LYS A 242 0.64 63.61 -40.36
CA LYS A 242 1.55 64.78 -40.37
C LYS A 242 2.35 64.87 -41.67
N HIS A 243 2.90 63.75 -42.14
CA HIS A 243 3.61 63.69 -43.41
C HIS A 243 2.71 64.04 -44.60
N GLN A 244 1.51 63.43 -44.70
CA GLN A 244 0.55 63.71 -45.77
C GLN A 244 0.14 65.19 -45.80
N ASN A 245 -0.13 65.78 -44.64
CA ASN A 245 -0.45 67.20 -44.52
C ASN A 245 0.71 68.10 -44.95
N LYS A 246 1.94 67.78 -44.54
CA LYS A 246 3.14 68.54 -44.93
C LYS A 246 3.45 68.39 -46.42
N SER A 247 3.31 67.18 -46.97
CA SER A 247 3.48 66.92 -48.41
C SER A 247 2.43 67.65 -49.25
N ALA A 248 1.16 67.67 -48.81
CA ALA A 248 0.11 68.44 -49.47
C ALA A 248 0.43 69.94 -49.49
N ASN A 249 0.84 70.51 -48.34
CA ASN A 249 1.26 71.91 -48.23
C ASN A 249 2.47 72.24 -49.14
N LEU A 250 3.46 71.34 -49.23
CA LEU A 250 4.61 71.53 -50.12
C LEU A 250 4.20 71.48 -51.60
N ARG A 251 3.32 70.54 -52.00
CA ARG A 251 2.78 70.46 -53.36
C ARG A 251 1.97 71.70 -53.74
N GLU A 252 1.19 72.23 -52.81
CA GLU A 252 0.41 73.45 -53.00
C GLU A 252 1.31 74.68 -53.14
N LYS A 253 2.37 74.78 -52.33
CA LYS A 253 3.41 75.81 -52.47
C LYS A 253 4.15 75.72 -53.81
N ILE A 254 4.50 74.51 -54.26
CA ILE A 254 5.11 74.28 -55.57
C ILE A 254 4.17 74.77 -56.67
N LYS A 255 2.88 74.40 -56.61
CA LYS A 255 1.87 74.80 -57.59
C LYS A 255 1.64 76.32 -57.63
N THR A 256 1.51 76.97 -56.47
CA THR A 256 1.35 78.43 -56.40
C THR A 256 2.62 79.18 -56.82
N ASN A 257 3.80 78.60 -56.61
CA ASN A 257 5.04 79.15 -57.15
C ASN A 257 5.09 78.99 -58.68
N HIS A 258 4.61 77.85 -59.21
CA HIS A 258 4.50 77.60 -60.65
C HIS A 258 3.52 78.57 -61.35
N GLU A 259 2.40 78.89 -60.72
CA GLU A 259 1.45 79.90 -61.21
C GLU A 259 2.06 81.32 -61.18
N LYS A 260 2.94 81.62 -60.22
CA LYS A 260 3.73 82.87 -60.19
C LYS A 260 4.93 82.86 -61.14
N GLN A 261 5.45 81.69 -61.55
CA GLN A 261 6.55 81.54 -62.52
C GLN A 261 6.16 82.03 -63.92
N GLU A 262 4.88 81.95 -64.32
CA GLU A 262 4.46 82.45 -65.64
C GLU A 262 4.55 83.98 -65.74
N GLU A 263 4.33 84.70 -64.63
CA GLU A 263 4.39 86.16 -64.54
C GLU A 263 5.83 86.69 -64.44
N LEU A 264 6.75 85.92 -63.83
CA LEU A 264 8.13 86.32 -63.55
C LEU A 264 9.19 85.76 -64.53
N ARG A 265 8.77 85.17 -65.67
CA ARG A 265 9.62 84.71 -66.80
C ARG A 265 10.61 85.76 -67.37
N ARG A 266 10.65 86.99 -66.84
CA ARG A 266 11.66 88.03 -67.16
C ARG A 266 12.78 88.20 -66.12
N GLN A 267 12.77 87.54 -64.95
CA GLN A 267 13.77 87.74 -63.87
C GLN A 267 14.45 86.42 -63.41
N LEU A 268 15.08 85.72 -64.36
CA LEU A 268 15.22 84.26 -64.42
C LEU A 268 16.51 83.62 -63.81
N LYS A 269 17.17 84.18 -62.78
CA LYS A 269 18.41 83.53 -62.25
C LYS A 269 18.48 83.28 -60.74
N ILE A 270 17.64 83.93 -59.94
CA ILE A 270 17.66 83.77 -58.46
C ILE A 270 16.66 82.68 -58.01
N LEU A 271 15.67 82.34 -58.86
CA LEU A 271 14.56 81.44 -58.51
C LEU A 271 14.81 79.96 -58.85
N GLU A 272 15.80 79.63 -59.72
CA GLU A 272 16.17 78.24 -60.02
C GLU A 272 16.79 77.52 -58.80
N ASP A 273 17.45 78.27 -57.90
CA ASP A 273 18.05 77.74 -56.67
C ASP A 273 17.00 77.50 -55.57
N GLU A 274 15.92 78.29 -55.51
CA GLU A 274 14.80 78.09 -54.57
C GLU A 274 13.90 76.90 -54.96
N GLU A 275 13.68 76.67 -56.25
CA GLU A 275 12.92 75.51 -56.73
C GLU A 275 13.67 74.19 -56.48
N ARG A 276 14.99 74.16 -56.71
CA ARG A 276 15.83 73.01 -56.32
C ARG A 276 15.82 72.79 -54.81
N SER A 277 15.89 73.86 -54.00
CA SER A 277 15.85 73.74 -52.54
C SER A 277 14.54 73.10 -52.03
N LEU A 278 13.39 73.46 -52.61
CA LEU A 278 12.09 72.89 -52.23
C LEU A 278 11.87 71.46 -52.74
N LEU A 279 12.40 71.12 -53.92
CA LEU A 279 12.42 69.75 -54.43
C LEU A 279 13.32 68.86 -53.55
N ASP A 280 14.52 69.34 -53.22
CA ASP A 280 15.44 68.67 -52.28
C ASP A 280 14.81 68.48 -50.89
N GLU A 281 14.02 69.44 -50.41
CA GLU A 281 13.33 69.34 -49.11
C GLU A 281 12.16 68.33 -49.16
N ASN A 282 11.43 68.24 -50.28
CA ASN A 282 10.39 67.24 -50.48
C ASN A 282 10.97 65.83 -50.67
N ASP A 283 12.10 65.70 -51.35
CA ASP A 283 12.79 64.42 -51.53
C ASP A 283 13.40 63.93 -50.21
N LYS A 284 14.02 64.81 -49.43
CA LYS A 284 14.46 64.52 -48.05
C LYS A 284 13.31 64.06 -47.16
N GLU A 285 12.13 64.66 -47.29
CA GLU A 285 11.00 64.29 -46.47
C GLU A 285 10.36 62.95 -46.91
N ASN A 286 10.35 62.64 -48.20
CA ASN A 286 9.97 61.33 -48.71
C ASN A 286 10.95 60.23 -48.25
N GLU A 287 12.27 60.51 -48.25
CA GLU A 287 13.27 59.60 -47.70
C GLU A 287 13.10 59.37 -46.20
N ASN A 288 12.82 60.43 -45.43
CA ASN A 288 12.48 60.33 -44.00
C ASN A 288 11.22 59.50 -43.77
N HIS A 289 10.17 59.71 -44.57
CA HIS A 289 8.93 58.94 -44.47
C HIS A 289 9.14 57.46 -44.80
N ASN A 290 9.87 57.15 -45.87
CA ASN A 290 10.22 55.77 -46.23
C ASN A 290 11.06 55.10 -45.14
N THR A 291 12.01 55.82 -44.56
CA THR A 291 12.85 55.32 -43.46
C THR A 291 12.02 55.06 -42.20
N ASN A 292 11.12 55.97 -41.83
CA ASN A 292 10.22 55.80 -40.70
C ASN A 292 9.23 54.65 -40.91
N THR A 293 8.68 54.49 -42.11
CA THR A 293 7.79 53.39 -42.47
C THR A 293 8.50 52.04 -42.37
N LYS A 294 9.74 51.95 -42.89
CA LYS A 294 10.58 50.76 -42.79
C LYS A 294 10.94 50.41 -41.34
N ASN A 295 11.26 51.43 -40.53
CA ASN A 295 11.52 51.26 -39.09
C ASN A 295 10.28 50.78 -38.33
N TYR A 296 9.10 51.33 -38.64
CA TYR A 296 7.83 50.88 -38.07
C TYR A 296 7.53 49.43 -38.44
N GLN A 297 7.64 49.05 -39.72
CA GLN A 297 7.43 47.68 -40.18
C GLN A 297 8.37 46.71 -39.47
N THR A 298 9.66 47.02 -39.39
CA THR A 298 10.66 46.19 -38.69
C THR A 298 10.33 46.03 -37.20
N LYS A 299 9.90 47.11 -36.54
CA LYS A 299 9.53 47.10 -35.12
C LYS A 299 8.22 46.33 -34.87
N ARG A 300 7.24 46.50 -35.75
CA ARG A 300 5.96 45.79 -35.74
C ARG A 300 6.18 44.29 -35.92
N ASP A 301 6.99 43.89 -36.90
CA ASP A 301 7.28 42.48 -37.17
C ASP A 301 8.01 41.82 -35.99
N GLY A 302 8.95 42.52 -35.36
CA GLY A 302 9.60 42.08 -34.13
C GLY A 302 8.63 41.93 -32.94
N LEU A 303 7.67 42.84 -32.79
CA LEU A 303 6.64 42.75 -31.74
C LEU A 303 5.63 41.63 -32.01
N LEU A 304 5.23 41.42 -33.26
CA LEU A 304 4.36 40.31 -33.66
C LEU A 304 5.02 38.95 -33.44
N LEU A 305 6.31 38.82 -33.77
CA LEU A 305 7.09 37.62 -33.48
C LEU A 305 7.18 37.36 -31.97
N THR A 306 7.44 38.42 -31.18
CA THR A 306 7.45 38.33 -29.72
C THR A 306 6.08 37.89 -29.20
N LYS A 307 4.98 38.49 -29.68
CA LYS A 307 3.61 38.10 -29.33
C LYS A 307 3.34 36.62 -29.61
N SER A 308 3.77 36.14 -30.78
CA SER A 308 3.64 34.72 -31.17
C SER A 308 4.38 33.79 -30.21
N ASN A 309 5.60 34.17 -29.79
CA ASN A 309 6.39 33.38 -28.83
C ASN A 309 5.73 33.36 -27.44
N PHE A 310 5.19 34.49 -26.96
CA PHE A 310 4.46 34.57 -25.69
C PHE A 310 3.15 33.78 -25.72
N MET A 311 2.44 33.76 -26.85
CA MET A 311 1.26 32.92 -27.03
C MET A 311 1.60 31.43 -26.98
N SER A 312 2.72 31.03 -27.59
CA SER A 312 3.20 29.64 -27.54
C SER A 312 3.59 29.22 -26.12
N LEU A 313 4.29 30.09 -25.39
CA LEU A 313 4.62 29.91 -23.97
C LEU A 313 3.37 29.77 -23.09
N LYS A 314 2.37 30.60 -23.33
CA LYS A 314 1.10 30.55 -22.60
C LYS A 314 0.40 29.21 -22.84
N ASN A 315 0.28 28.78 -24.10
CA ASN A 315 -0.34 27.51 -24.45
C ASN A 315 0.39 26.32 -23.80
N ALA A 316 1.73 26.35 -23.78
CA ALA A 316 2.53 25.33 -23.09
C ALA A 316 2.30 25.35 -21.56
N SER A 317 2.23 26.53 -20.94
CA SER A 317 1.96 26.69 -19.50
C SER A 317 0.56 26.19 -19.12
N GLU A 318 -0.48 26.54 -19.88
CA GLU A 318 -1.84 26.06 -19.69
C GLU A 318 -1.92 24.54 -19.90
N GLY A 319 -1.18 24.01 -20.90
CA GLY A 319 -1.04 22.57 -21.13
C GLY A 319 -0.38 21.82 -19.98
N CYS A 320 0.75 22.31 -19.45
CA CYS A 320 1.41 21.73 -18.29
C CYS A 320 0.50 21.70 -17.06
N ASN A 321 -0.28 22.77 -16.84
CA ASN A 321 -1.19 22.86 -15.71
C ASN A 321 -2.33 21.83 -15.80
N ASP A 322 -2.96 21.69 -16.98
CA ASP A 322 -4.00 20.68 -17.23
C ASP A 322 -3.46 19.25 -17.09
N VAL A 323 -2.25 18.99 -17.64
CA VAL A 323 -1.56 17.69 -17.51
C VAL A 323 -1.30 17.36 -16.04
N MET A 324 -0.74 18.29 -15.26
CA MET A 324 -0.42 18.06 -13.85
C MET A 324 -1.67 17.89 -12.98
N GLY A 325 -2.77 18.61 -13.27
CA GLY A 325 -4.05 18.41 -12.58
C GLY A 325 -4.61 17.01 -12.80
N LYS A 326 -4.56 16.49 -14.03
CA LYS A 326 -4.98 15.12 -14.36
C LYS A 326 -4.09 14.07 -13.69
N ILE A 327 -2.78 14.31 -13.68
CA ILE A 327 -1.80 13.42 -13.03
C ILE A 327 -1.99 13.40 -11.52
N GLN A 328 -2.25 14.54 -10.88
CA GLN A 328 -2.54 14.60 -9.45
C GLN A 328 -3.73 13.69 -9.10
N ALA A 329 -4.85 13.84 -9.78
CA ALA A 329 -6.04 13.02 -9.55
C ALA A 329 -5.77 11.52 -9.76
N ALA A 330 -5.15 11.15 -10.90
CA ALA A 330 -4.87 9.75 -11.23
C ALA A 330 -3.82 9.11 -10.28
N SER A 331 -2.80 9.87 -9.90
CA SER A 331 -1.73 9.41 -9.01
C SER A 331 -2.21 9.25 -7.57
N SER A 332 -3.02 10.18 -7.04
CA SER A 332 -3.66 10.06 -5.72
C SER A 332 -4.64 8.90 -5.66
N ASP A 333 -5.47 8.69 -6.69
CA ASP A 333 -6.38 7.53 -6.76
C ASP A 333 -5.61 6.20 -6.69
N LEU A 334 -4.51 6.09 -7.45
CA LEU A 334 -3.66 4.92 -7.48
C LEU A 334 -2.93 4.72 -6.14
N ALA A 335 -2.39 5.78 -5.56
CA ALA A 335 -1.73 5.75 -4.25
C ALA A 335 -2.69 5.32 -3.13
N ASN A 336 -3.90 5.90 -3.08
CA ASN A 336 -4.92 5.53 -2.11
C ASN A 336 -5.37 4.08 -2.25
N CYS A 337 -5.52 3.59 -3.48
CA CYS A 337 -5.81 2.19 -3.73
C CYS A 337 -4.68 1.29 -3.25
N CYS A 338 -3.42 1.65 -3.49
CA CYS A 338 -2.26 0.92 -2.97
C CYS A 338 -2.23 0.89 -1.43
N ILE A 339 -2.51 2.02 -0.75
CA ILE A 339 -2.56 2.11 0.72
C ILE A 339 -3.68 1.20 1.26
N LYS A 340 -4.89 1.32 0.73
CA LYS A 340 -6.04 0.51 1.15
C LYS A 340 -5.77 -0.98 0.95
N THR A 341 -5.22 -1.32 -0.21
CA THR A 341 -4.84 -2.67 -0.58
C THR A 341 -3.80 -3.24 0.39
N LYS A 342 -2.75 -2.48 0.74
CA LYS A 342 -1.74 -2.91 1.73
C LYS A 342 -2.31 -3.01 3.15
N LYS A 343 -3.18 -2.10 3.57
CA LYS A 343 -3.87 -2.18 4.87
C LYS A 343 -4.69 -3.46 4.98
N ASN A 344 -5.45 -3.81 3.93
CA ASN A 344 -6.24 -5.04 3.88
C ASN A 344 -5.35 -6.29 3.92
N THR A 345 -4.23 -6.32 3.19
CA THR A 345 -3.29 -7.46 3.26
C THR A 345 -2.68 -7.63 4.64
N ASN A 346 -2.24 -6.53 5.26
CA ASN A 346 -1.67 -6.58 6.59
C ASN A 346 -2.70 -7.07 7.60
N GLN A 347 -3.96 -6.63 7.49
CA GLN A 347 -5.04 -7.12 8.33
C GLN A 347 -5.24 -8.62 8.15
N LEU A 348 -5.37 -9.09 6.90
CA LEU A 348 -5.52 -10.52 6.59
C LEU A 348 -4.34 -11.35 7.12
N MET A 349 -3.11 -10.87 6.98
CA MET A 349 -1.92 -11.53 7.51
C MET A 349 -1.95 -11.60 9.04
N MET A 350 -2.36 -10.53 9.72
CA MET A 350 -2.52 -10.52 11.17
C MET A 350 -3.65 -11.45 11.63
N ASP A 351 -4.77 -11.50 10.92
CA ASP A 351 -5.88 -12.41 11.20
C ASP A 351 -5.45 -13.88 11.01
N THR A 352 -4.65 -14.14 9.97
CA THR A 352 -4.08 -15.47 9.71
C THR A 352 -3.08 -15.86 10.79
N HIS A 353 -2.17 -14.96 11.17
CA HIS A 353 -1.26 -15.18 12.30
C HIS A 353 -2.02 -15.44 13.59
N ARG A 354 -3.08 -14.66 13.87
CA ARG A 354 -3.93 -14.88 15.04
C ARG A 354 -4.54 -16.28 15.02
N THR A 355 -5.13 -16.67 13.89
CA THR A 355 -5.78 -17.98 13.71
C THR A 355 -4.79 -19.13 13.91
N ALA A 356 -3.55 -19.00 13.42
CA ALA A 356 -2.50 -20.00 13.61
C ALA A 356 -2.20 -20.22 15.10
N PHE A 357 -2.01 -19.13 15.85
CA PHE A 357 -1.75 -19.19 17.28
C PHE A 357 -2.97 -19.66 18.07
N GLU A 358 -4.19 -19.27 17.71
CA GLU A 358 -5.42 -19.77 18.36
C GLU A 358 -5.57 -21.29 18.17
N ARG A 359 -5.32 -21.82 16.97
CA ARG A 359 -5.34 -23.27 16.70
C ARG A 359 -4.23 -24.01 17.44
N TYR A 360 -3.02 -23.46 17.46
CA TYR A 360 -1.90 -24.04 18.19
C TYR A 360 -2.19 -24.10 19.70
N ARG A 361 -2.71 -22.99 20.23
CA ARG A 361 -3.15 -22.88 21.62
C ARG A 361 -4.23 -23.91 21.95
N GLU A 362 -5.25 -24.06 21.10
CA GLU A 362 -6.32 -25.04 21.29
C GLU A 362 -5.74 -26.46 21.41
N ALA A 363 -4.85 -26.85 20.49
CA ALA A 363 -4.19 -28.15 20.54
C ALA A 363 -3.37 -28.35 21.83
N LEU A 364 -2.59 -27.34 22.25
CA LEU A 364 -1.81 -27.35 23.49
C LEU A 364 -2.71 -27.55 24.71
N VAL A 365 -3.78 -26.75 24.83
CA VAL A 365 -4.70 -26.82 25.97
C VAL A 365 -5.40 -28.17 26.00
N MET A 366 -5.91 -28.67 24.88
CA MET A 366 -6.57 -29.97 24.83
C MET A 366 -5.63 -31.10 25.24
N LEU A 367 -4.37 -31.05 24.82
CA LEU A 367 -3.37 -32.06 25.19
C LEU A 367 -3.02 -31.97 26.69
N ILE A 368 -2.77 -30.77 27.22
CA ILE A 368 -2.50 -30.56 28.65
C ILE A 368 -3.66 -31.06 29.50
N VAL A 369 -4.89 -30.65 29.17
CA VAL A 369 -6.10 -31.07 29.89
C VAL A 369 -6.26 -32.59 29.83
N THR A 370 -6.00 -33.21 28.68
CA THR A 370 -6.07 -34.68 28.52
C THR A 370 -5.05 -35.38 29.40
N TYR A 371 -3.79 -34.92 29.46
CA TYR A 371 -2.79 -35.48 30.37
C TYR A 371 -3.13 -35.25 31.84
N ARG A 372 -3.68 -34.09 32.21
CA ARG A 372 -4.13 -33.82 33.59
C ARG A 372 -5.25 -34.77 34.00
N VAL A 373 -6.21 -35.04 33.11
CA VAL A 373 -7.26 -36.05 33.33
C VAL A 373 -6.65 -37.45 33.45
N GLN A 374 -5.71 -37.82 32.58
CA GLN A 374 -5.02 -39.11 32.67
C GLN A 374 -4.26 -39.28 33.99
N ILE A 375 -3.57 -38.24 34.48
CA ILE A 375 -2.91 -38.24 35.79
C ILE A 375 -3.93 -38.41 36.91
N ARG A 376 -5.05 -37.70 36.87
CA ARG A 376 -6.14 -37.82 37.86
C ARG A 376 -6.67 -39.25 37.90
N ASP A 377 -6.97 -39.82 36.73
CA ASP A 377 -7.51 -41.17 36.61
C ASP A 377 -6.48 -42.21 37.08
N SER A 378 -5.20 -42.07 36.70
CA SER A 378 -4.11 -42.94 37.18
C SER A 378 -3.86 -42.85 38.69
N LYS A 379 -4.03 -41.68 39.31
CA LYS A 379 -3.94 -41.54 40.78
C LYS A 379 -5.04 -42.32 41.48
N ARG A 380 -6.29 -42.15 41.04
CA ARG A 380 -7.43 -42.96 41.54
C ARG A 380 -7.17 -44.46 41.35
N ASN A 381 -6.51 -44.83 40.24
CA ASN A 381 -6.17 -46.22 40.00
C ASN A 381 -5.12 -46.78 40.95
N ILE A 382 -4.11 -45.98 41.28
CA ILE A 382 -3.09 -46.36 42.26
C ILE A 382 -3.73 -46.61 43.63
N ASP A 383 -4.61 -45.71 44.08
CA ASP A 383 -5.25 -45.81 45.41
C ASP A 383 -6.02 -47.14 45.55
N TYR A 384 -6.81 -47.51 44.54
CA TYR A 384 -7.54 -48.79 44.54
C TYR A 384 -6.62 -50.01 44.39
N LEU A 385 -5.62 -49.96 43.49
CA LEU A 385 -4.69 -51.07 43.32
C LEU A 385 -3.92 -51.35 44.61
N GLN A 386 -3.63 -50.31 45.39
CA GLN A 386 -3.05 -50.43 46.73
C GLN A 386 -4.01 -51.10 47.71
N GLU A 387 -5.27 -50.65 47.76
CA GLU A 387 -6.31 -51.26 48.60
C GLU A 387 -6.51 -52.76 48.29
N GLN A 388 -6.62 -53.12 47.00
CA GLN A 388 -6.72 -54.51 46.57
C GLN A 388 -5.47 -55.32 46.88
N LEU A 389 -4.28 -54.75 46.71
CA LEU A 389 -3.03 -55.41 47.09
C LEU A 389 -2.97 -55.70 48.58
N ASP A 390 -3.45 -54.80 49.43
CA ASP A 390 -3.44 -54.99 50.87
C ASP A 390 -4.44 -56.08 51.29
N HIS A 391 -5.62 -56.12 50.68
CA HIS A 391 -6.57 -57.24 50.86
C HIS A 391 -5.98 -58.58 50.38
N LEU A 392 -5.38 -58.62 49.20
CA LEU A 392 -4.79 -59.84 48.63
C LEU A 392 -3.60 -60.36 49.44
N LYS A 393 -2.81 -59.48 50.06
CA LYS A 393 -1.74 -59.90 50.98
C LYS A 393 -2.30 -60.57 52.22
N ILE A 394 -3.36 -60.01 52.83
CA ILE A 394 -4.03 -60.61 53.99
C ILE A 394 -4.61 -61.98 53.62
N ASP A 395 -5.25 -62.10 52.45
CA ASP A 395 -5.80 -63.37 51.99
C ASP A 395 -4.71 -64.39 51.64
N LEU A 396 -3.59 -63.94 51.09
CA LEU A 396 -2.41 -64.77 50.84
C LEU A 396 -1.84 -65.31 52.15
N GLU A 397 -1.70 -64.47 53.19
CA GLU A 397 -1.23 -64.90 54.51
C GLU A 397 -2.16 -65.97 55.12
N LYS A 398 -3.48 -65.78 55.03
CA LYS A 398 -4.46 -66.78 55.47
C LYS A 398 -4.38 -68.08 54.67
N ALA A 399 -4.21 -67.99 53.34
CA ALA A 399 -4.07 -69.17 52.48
C ALA A 399 -2.78 -69.96 52.79
N VAL A 400 -1.69 -69.27 53.10
CA VAL A 400 -0.42 -69.86 53.55
C VAL A 400 -0.60 -70.58 54.89
N GLN A 401 -1.30 -69.97 55.86
CA GLN A 401 -1.61 -70.59 57.15
C GLN A 401 -2.53 -71.83 57.00
N GLY A 402 -3.45 -71.81 56.03
CA GLY A 402 -4.34 -72.93 55.71
C GLY A 402 -3.69 -74.07 54.91
N ALA A 403 -2.40 -73.98 54.56
CA ALA A 403 -1.61 -74.98 53.82
C ALA A 403 -2.18 -75.43 52.46
N LEU A 404 -3.00 -74.59 51.81
CA LEU A 404 -3.60 -74.86 50.50
C LEU A 404 -2.69 -74.31 49.38
N ASN A 405 -1.67 -75.08 49.00
CA ASN A 405 -0.63 -74.67 48.03
C ASN A 405 -1.19 -74.11 46.70
N VAL A 406 -2.29 -74.66 46.18
CA VAL A 406 -2.91 -74.18 44.92
C VAL A 406 -3.47 -72.76 45.08
N VAL A 407 -4.10 -72.46 46.21
CA VAL A 407 -4.67 -71.13 46.51
C VAL A 407 -3.55 -70.11 46.77
N VAL A 408 -2.47 -70.55 47.43
CA VAL A 408 -1.27 -69.72 47.66
C VAL A 408 -0.63 -69.28 46.34
N GLU A 409 -0.44 -70.20 45.39
CA GLU A 409 0.16 -69.87 44.09
C GLU A 409 -0.76 -68.97 43.24
N GLN A 410 -2.07 -69.19 43.27
CA GLN A 410 -3.05 -68.29 42.64
C GLN A 410 -2.97 -66.87 43.22
N LYS A 411 -2.98 -66.73 44.55
CA LYS A 411 -2.90 -65.43 45.22
C LYS A 411 -1.55 -64.74 45.01
N ARG A 412 -0.44 -65.48 44.93
CA ARG A 412 0.88 -64.93 44.55
C ARG A 412 0.89 -64.39 43.12
N ALA A 413 0.28 -65.11 42.18
CA ALA A 413 0.15 -64.65 40.81
C ALA A 413 -0.69 -63.37 40.72
N GLU A 414 -1.82 -63.30 41.43
CA GLU A 414 -2.65 -62.10 41.55
C GLU A 414 -1.86 -60.92 42.15
N VAL A 415 -1.19 -61.10 43.28
CA VAL A 415 -0.34 -60.05 43.89
C VAL A 415 0.70 -59.53 42.90
N THR A 416 1.37 -60.41 42.17
CA THR A 416 2.37 -60.04 41.16
C THR A 416 1.74 -59.22 40.03
N ARG A 417 0.55 -59.60 39.56
CA ARG A 417 -0.19 -58.89 38.51
C ARG A 417 -0.59 -57.48 38.96
N TYR A 418 -1.20 -57.35 40.14
CA TYR A 418 -1.57 -56.04 40.69
C TYR A 418 -0.35 -55.15 40.95
N GLN A 419 0.79 -55.71 41.37
CA GLN A 419 2.05 -54.98 41.49
C GLN A 419 2.55 -54.44 40.14
N ARG A 420 2.47 -55.24 39.06
CA ARG A 420 2.82 -54.78 37.71
C ARG A 420 1.91 -53.64 37.25
N ALA A 421 0.59 -53.77 37.44
CA ALA A 421 -0.37 -52.72 37.13
C ALA A 421 -0.09 -51.42 37.89
N LEU A 422 0.27 -51.51 39.18
CA LEU A 422 0.64 -50.37 40.01
C LEU A 422 1.88 -49.64 39.47
N VAL A 423 2.92 -50.40 39.09
CA VAL A 423 4.15 -49.83 38.49
C VAL A 423 3.82 -49.14 37.16
N GLN A 424 2.97 -49.75 36.34
CA GLN A 424 2.54 -49.19 35.06
C GLN A 424 1.81 -47.84 35.28
N GLN A 425 0.86 -47.77 36.20
CA GLN A 425 0.15 -46.50 36.50
C GLN A 425 1.08 -45.41 37.02
N LYS A 426 2.05 -45.75 37.89
CA LYS A 426 3.09 -44.81 38.34
C LYS A 426 3.95 -44.29 37.19
N SER A 427 4.29 -45.16 36.23
CA SER A 427 5.06 -44.76 35.05
C SER A 427 4.27 -43.81 34.12
N ILE A 428 2.96 -44.03 33.95
CA ILE A 428 2.06 -43.17 33.17
C ILE A 428 1.98 -41.78 33.80
N ILE A 429 1.82 -41.69 35.13
CA ILE A 429 1.79 -40.40 35.84
C ILE A 429 3.07 -39.63 35.57
N LYS A 430 4.23 -40.26 35.78
CA LYS A 430 5.53 -39.60 35.57
C LYS A 430 5.69 -39.11 34.14
N ALA A 431 5.43 -39.97 33.15
CA ALA A 431 5.55 -39.60 31.74
C ALA A 431 4.56 -38.48 31.34
N SER A 432 3.36 -38.48 31.89
CA SER A 432 2.36 -37.44 31.63
C SER A 432 2.73 -36.10 32.29
N GLN A 433 3.27 -36.12 33.51
CA GLN A 433 3.76 -34.94 34.21
C GLN A 433 4.92 -34.27 33.45
N ASP A 434 5.91 -35.05 33.03
CA ASP A 434 7.06 -34.57 32.26
C ASP A 434 6.63 -33.92 30.92
N ARG A 435 5.51 -34.37 30.34
CA ARG A 435 4.93 -33.79 29.11
C ARG A 435 4.14 -32.52 29.39
N VAL A 436 3.35 -32.50 30.47
CA VAL A 436 2.54 -31.32 30.86
C VAL A 436 3.43 -30.11 31.11
N GLU A 437 4.54 -30.26 31.83
CA GLU A 437 5.47 -29.16 32.13
C GLU A 437 5.97 -28.47 30.84
N LYS A 438 6.41 -29.25 29.86
CA LYS A 438 6.87 -28.72 28.56
C LYS A 438 5.76 -28.04 27.77
N LEU A 439 4.56 -28.62 27.78
CA LEU A 439 3.42 -28.06 27.06
C LEU A 439 2.91 -26.77 27.71
N GLU A 440 3.00 -26.64 29.03
CA GLU A 440 2.66 -25.42 29.76
C GLU A 440 3.62 -24.27 29.44
N ASP A 441 4.92 -24.56 29.31
CA ASP A 441 5.91 -23.60 28.85
C ASP A 441 5.62 -23.10 27.42
N ASP A 442 5.27 -24.01 26.51
CA ASP A 442 4.93 -23.66 25.12
C ASP A 442 3.61 -22.90 25.03
N LEU A 443 2.64 -23.24 25.88
CA LEU A 443 1.39 -22.50 26.01
C LEU A 443 1.62 -21.08 26.54
N ALA A 444 2.48 -20.91 27.55
CA ALA A 444 2.81 -19.59 28.07
C ALA A 444 3.45 -18.68 27.00
N LYS A 445 4.29 -19.25 26.13
CA LYS A 445 4.85 -18.53 24.96
C LYS A 445 3.74 -18.16 23.96
N CYS A 446 2.84 -19.10 23.66
CA CYS A 446 1.71 -18.88 22.76
C CYS A 446 0.77 -17.78 23.27
N ASP A 447 0.40 -17.83 24.55
CA ASP A 447 -0.46 -16.84 25.22
C ASP A 447 0.18 -15.45 25.25
N LYS A 448 1.48 -15.38 25.53
CA LYS A 448 2.24 -14.13 25.49
C LYS A 448 2.25 -13.50 24.08
N GLU A 449 2.36 -14.31 23.03
CA GLU A 449 2.33 -13.82 21.66
C GLU A 449 0.94 -13.31 21.26
N LEU A 450 -0.11 -14.03 21.66
CA LEU A 450 -1.51 -13.63 21.47
C LEU A 450 -1.84 -12.31 22.19
N ASP A 451 -1.38 -12.12 23.43
CA ASP A 451 -1.59 -10.88 24.18
C ASP A 451 -0.80 -9.73 23.55
N ASN A 452 0.50 -9.92 23.29
CA ASN A 452 1.37 -8.86 22.78
C ASN A 452 0.98 -8.36 21.38
N ARG A 453 0.59 -9.26 20.47
CA ARG A 453 0.31 -8.89 19.06
C ARG A 453 -1.16 -8.65 18.78
N HIS A 454 -2.06 -9.35 19.48
CA HIS A 454 -3.49 -9.35 19.17
C HIS A 454 -4.36 -8.81 20.32
N GLY A 455 -3.78 -8.56 21.50
CA GLY A 455 -4.53 -8.10 22.69
C GLY A 455 -5.54 -9.13 23.20
N VAL A 456 -5.34 -10.41 22.85
CA VAL A 456 -6.22 -11.50 23.27
C VAL A 456 -5.70 -12.03 24.60
N LYS A 457 -6.52 -11.93 25.65
CA LYS A 457 -6.26 -12.56 26.96
C LYS A 457 -7.01 -13.89 27.04
N PRO A 458 -6.34 -15.03 26.84
CA PRO A 458 -7.03 -16.29 26.74
C PRO A 458 -7.46 -16.83 28.11
N GLU A 459 -8.50 -17.66 28.14
CA GLU A 459 -8.98 -18.32 29.37
C GLU A 459 -7.91 -19.27 29.95
N GLY A 460 -7.77 -19.31 31.28
CA GLY A 460 -6.76 -20.11 31.96
C GLY A 460 -6.95 -21.62 31.80
N VAL A 461 -5.84 -22.37 31.72
CA VAL A 461 -5.86 -23.85 31.60
C VAL A 461 -6.59 -24.51 32.75
N SER A 462 -6.48 -23.98 33.96
CA SER A 462 -7.14 -24.53 35.14
C SER A 462 -8.66 -24.46 35.03
N ASP A 463 -9.20 -23.37 34.48
CA ASP A 463 -10.64 -23.21 34.28
C ASP A 463 -11.14 -24.15 33.18
N LEU A 464 -10.38 -24.29 32.09
CA LEU A 464 -10.68 -25.21 30.99
C LEU A 464 -10.59 -26.68 31.43
N TYR A 465 -9.64 -27.01 32.30
CA TYR A 465 -9.55 -28.33 32.94
C TYR A 465 -10.78 -28.63 33.79
N ASN A 466 -11.20 -27.68 34.65
CA ASN A 466 -12.37 -27.86 35.50
C ASN A 466 -13.64 -28.06 34.66
N LYS A 467 -13.88 -27.22 33.65
CA LYS A 467 -14.99 -27.38 32.70
C LYS A 467 -14.97 -28.75 32.02
N ARG A 468 -13.78 -29.24 31.64
CA ARG A 468 -13.64 -30.54 31.00
C ARG A 468 -13.97 -31.67 31.96
N VAL A 469 -13.48 -31.62 33.19
CA VAL A 469 -13.80 -32.59 34.24
C VAL A 469 -15.31 -32.63 34.48
N ASP A 470 -15.95 -31.47 34.64
CA ASP A 470 -17.39 -31.36 34.85
C ASP A 470 -18.19 -31.95 33.67
N SER A 471 -17.75 -31.69 32.43
CA SER A 471 -18.36 -32.24 31.23
C SER A 471 -18.29 -33.77 31.18
N ILE A 472 -17.12 -34.34 31.53
CA ILE A 472 -16.92 -35.80 31.59
C ILE A 472 -17.84 -36.41 32.65
N GLU A 473 -17.85 -35.84 33.86
CA GLU A 473 -18.64 -36.34 34.97
C GLU A 473 -20.14 -36.22 34.71
N THR A 474 -20.58 -35.13 34.07
CA THR A 474 -21.99 -34.94 33.68
C THR A 474 -22.42 -35.97 32.65
N ARG A 475 -21.60 -36.20 31.62
CA ARG A 475 -21.89 -37.20 30.57
C ARG A 475 -21.96 -38.62 31.14
N TRP A 476 -21.03 -38.98 32.03
CA TRP A 476 -21.09 -40.28 32.71
C TRP A 476 -22.33 -40.45 33.58
N LYS A 477 -22.73 -39.41 34.32
CA LYS A 477 -23.97 -39.42 35.12
C LYS A 477 -25.21 -39.62 34.24
N SER A 478 -25.30 -38.95 33.10
CA SER A 478 -26.44 -39.11 32.18
C SER A 478 -26.53 -40.50 31.56
N ASP A 479 -25.40 -41.17 31.32
CA ASP A 479 -25.35 -42.52 30.76
C ASP A 479 -25.54 -43.64 31.80
N GLY A 480 -25.80 -43.30 33.07
CA GLY A 480 -26.03 -44.28 34.15
C GLY A 480 -24.76 -44.97 34.64
N ILE A 481 -23.58 -44.47 34.27
CA ILE A 481 -22.29 -45.01 34.73
C ILE A 481 -22.01 -44.44 36.14
N GLY A 482 -22.37 -45.17 37.19
CA GLY A 482 -22.21 -44.72 38.59
C GLY A 482 -20.75 -44.59 39.05
N ASN A 483 -20.48 -43.84 40.12
CA ASN A 483 -19.12 -43.62 40.65
C ASN A 483 -18.37 -44.92 41.01
N ASP A 484 -19.06 -45.93 41.54
CA ASP A 484 -18.49 -47.27 41.81
C ASP A 484 -18.19 -48.06 40.51
N HIS A 485 -18.99 -47.83 39.46
CA HIS A 485 -18.76 -48.37 38.12
C HIS A 485 -17.54 -47.72 37.46
N ILE A 486 -17.36 -46.40 37.63
CA ILE A 486 -16.22 -45.63 37.10
C ILE A 486 -14.92 -46.04 37.78
N GLN A 487 -14.93 -46.27 39.10
CA GLN A 487 -13.80 -46.89 39.78
C GLN A 487 -13.55 -48.24 39.09
N LYS A 488 -14.43 -49.25 39.20
CA LYS A 488 -14.15 -50.60 38.66
C LYS A 488 -13.73 -50.67 37.19
N LEU A 489 -14.26 -49.80 36.33
CA LEU A 489 -13.93 -49.73 34.90
C LEU A 489 -12.54 -49.14 34.65
N SER A 490 -12.15 -48.06 35.34
CA SER A 490 -10.85 -47.39 35.12
C SER A 490 -9.63 -48.22 35.55
N LEU A 491 -9.85 -49.34 36.26
CA LEU A 491 -8.91 -49.85 37.27
C LEU A 491 -7.98 -50.99 36.87
N LEU A 492 -8.09 -51.58 35.68
CA LEU A 492 -7.29 -52.76 35.33
C LEU A 492 -6.68 -52.63 33.94
N PRO A 493 -5.41 -52.18 33.81
CA PRO A 493 -4.70 -52.15 32.53
C PRO A 493 -4.33 -53.56 32.03
N ASP A 494 -4.54 -54.59 32.84
CA ASP A 494 -4.26 -55.99 32.48
C ASP A 494 -5.57 -56.68 32.01
N PRO A 495 -5.66 -57.11 30.74
CA PRO A 495 -6.82 -57.86 30.22
C PRO A 495 -7.12 -59.14 31.02
N GLU A 496 -6.10 -59.75 31.64
CA GLU A 496 -6.24 -61.00 32.39
C GLU A 496 -6.85 -60.81 33.79
N LEU A 497 -6.76 -59.60 34.38
CA LEU A 497 -7.36 -59.29 35.69
C LEU A 497 -8.88 -59.07 35.61
N ARG A 498 -9.45 -58.99 34.40
CA ARG A 498 -10.86 -58.67 34.15
C ARG A 498 -11.77 -59.90 34.12
N GLY A 499 -11.22 -61.10 33.85
CA GLY A 499 -11.99 -62.35 33.76
C GLY A 499 -12.61 -62.79 35.09
N ASP A 500 -11.99 -62.43 36.21
CA ASP A 500 -12.42 -62.88 37.54
C ASP A 500 -13.40 -61.91 38.22
N THR A 501 -13.44 -60.63 37.82
CA THR A 501 -14.38 -59.65 38.39
C THR A 501 -15.79 -59.73 37.80
N ILE A 502 -15.92 -60.15 36.54
CA ILE A 502 -17.24 -60.32 35.88
C ILE A 502 -17.97 -61.54 36.44
N ARG A 503 -17.24 -62.59 36.85
CA ARG A 503 -17.83 -63.82 37.44
C ARG A 503 -18.37 -63.64 38.86
N SER A 504 -18.02 -62.56 39.57
CA SER A 504 -18.54 -62.28 40.91
C SER A 504 -19.79 -61.38 40.93
N LEU A 505 -20.24 -60.93 39.75
CA LEU A 505 -21.42 -60.08 39.59
C LEU A 505 -22.69 -60.82 39.12
N ASP A 506 -22.61 -62.13 38.87
CA ASP A 506 -23.81 -62.96 38.77
C ASP A 506 -24.28 -63.33 40.18
N PRO A 507 -25.40 -62.77 40.70
CA PRO A 507 -26.07 -63.42 41.79
C PRO A 507 -26.59 -64.74 41.24
N VAL A 508 -26.13 -65.83 41.85
CA VAL A 508 -26.73 -67.15 41.76
C VAL A 508 -28.25 -66.99 41.89
N SER A 509 -28.93 -67.00 40.74
CA SER A 509 -30.38 -67.12 40.67
C SER A 509 -30.67 -68.58 40.99
N THR A 510 -30.81 -68.85 42.28
CA THR A 510 -31.33 -70.12 42.77
C THR A 510 -32.84 -70.07 42.68
N SER A 511 -33.37 -70.83 41.73
CA SER A 511 -34.66 -71.51 41.83
C SER A 511 -34.52 -72.89 41.24
#